data_AF-A0A2A4H0D8-F1
#
_entry.id   AF-A0A2A4H0D8-F1
#
_cell.length_a   1.000
_cell.length_b   1.000
_cell.length_c   1.000
_cell.angle_alpha   90.00
_cell.angle_beta   90.00
_cell.angle_gamma   90.00
#
_symmetry.space_group_name_H-M   'P 1'
#
loop_
_entity.id
_entity.type
_entity.pdbx_description
1 polymer ?
#
loop_
_entity_poly.entity_id
_entity_poly.type
_entity_poly.pdbx_seq_one_letter_code
_entity_poly.pdbx_strand_id
1 'polypeptide(L)'
;MSLNQAQRRTTSEELKAHFAQSTLTTAQLADMMAISEKQVEKVLNMEAPSRLLGGDLTSFIHQVWDLRDHMNDHIRANGDTPAEYTYMKGEKEDYWFLR
;
A
#
# COMPACT_ATOMS: atom_id res chain seq x y z
N MET A 1 8.72 -11.24 -2.78
CA MET A 1 7.96 -12.11 -3.72
C MET A 1 7.21 -11.20 -4.68
N SER A 2 7.18 -11.50 -5.99
CA SER A 2 6.39 -10.71 -6.94
C SER A 2 4.97 -11.28 -7.03
N LEU A 3 3.96 -10.45 -6.74
CA LEU A 3 2.56 -10.83 -6.89
C LEU A 3 2.18 -10.96 -8.37
N ASN A 4 1.45 -12.02 -8.71
CA ASN A 4 0.82 -12.19 -10.01
C ASN A 4 -0.39 -11.25 -10.18
N GLN A 5 -1.00 -11.20 -11.36
CA GLN A 5 -2.10 -10.28 -11.65
C GLN A 5 -3.32 -10.48 -10.73
N ALA A 6 -3.70 -11.73 -10.46
CA ALA A 6 -4.82 -12.03 -9.58
C ALA A 6 -4.52 -11.59 -8.14
N GLN A 7 -3.31 -11.88 -7.65
CA GLN A 7 -2.85 -11.48 -6.32
C GLN A 7 -2.79 -9.95 -6.17
N ARG A 8 -2.32 -9.22 -7.20
CA ARG A 8 -2.34 -7.76 -7.22
C ARG A 8 -3.75 -7.20 -7.17
N ARG A 9 -4.70 -7.82 -7.88
CA ARG A 9 -6.11 -7.43 -7.82
C ARG A 9 -6.68 -7.60 -6.42
N THR A 10 -6.50 -8.77 -5.80
CA THR A 10 -6.94 -9.00 -4.42
C THR A 10 -6.31 -8.00 -3.46
N THR A 11 -5.00 -7.78 -3.56
CA THR A 11 -4.28 -6.82 -2.70
C THR A 11 -4.80 -5.39 -2.90
N SER A 12 -5.11 -4.97 -4.13
CA SER A 12 -5.70 -3.66 -4.40
C SER A 12 -7.10 -3.51 -3.80
N GLU A 13 -7.94 -4.54 -3.92
CA GLU A 13 -9.27 -4.56 -3.31
C GLU A 13 -9.18 -4.44 -1.78
N GLU A 14 -8.24 -5.16 -1.16
CA GLU A 14 -7.95 -5.07 0.28
C GLU A 14 -7.43 -3.67 0.69
N LEU A 15 -6.48 -3.10 -0.05
CA LEU A 15 -5.95 -1.76 0.22
C LEU A 15 -7.05 -0.69 0.13
N LYS A 16 -7.95 -0.79 -0.86
CA LYS A 16 -9.08 0.14 -1.00
C LYS A 16 -10.10 -0.01 0.12
N ALA A 17 -10.34 -1.22 0.61
CA ALA A 17 -11.20 -1.44 1.76
C ALA A 17 -10.61 -0.80 3.03
N HIS A 18 -9.31 -0.96 3.26
CA HIS A 18 -8.60 -0.30 4.36
C HIS A 18 -8.58 1.21 4.21
N PHE A 19 -8.41 1.72 2.99
CA PHE A 19 -8.48 3.14 2.71
C PHE A 19 -9.84 3.72 3.14
N ALA A 20 -10.94 3.08 2.73
CA ALA A 20 -12.29 3.47 3.14
C ALA A 20 -12.49 3.41 4.67
N GLN A 21 -11.94 2.38 5.34
CA GLN A 21 -12.04 2.22 6.79
C GLN A 21 -11.17 3.23 7.56
N SER A 22 -10.00 3.57 7.04
CA SER A 22 -9.05 4.48 7.68
C SER A 22 -9.55 5.91 7.77
N THR A 23 -10.61 6.29 7.04
CA THR A 23 -11.12 7.68 6.93
C THR A 23 -10.11 8.71 6.40
N LEU A 24 -8.94 8.25 5.95
CA LEU A 24 -7.92 9.09 5.31
C LEU A 24 -8.37 9.53 3.92
N THR A 25 -7.88 10.71 3.53
CA THR A 25 -8.01 11.20 2.15
C THR A 25 -6.73 10.91 1.34
N THR A 26 -6.84 10.93 0.02
CA THR A 26 -5.68 10.81 -0.88
C THR A 26 -4.65 11.91 -0.63
N ALA A 27 -5.09 13.13 -0.35
CA ALA A 27 -4.23 14.26 0.00
C ALA A 27 -3.44 14.02 1.29
N GLN A 28 -4.09 13.51 2.35
CA GLN A 28 -3.39 13.20 3.60
C GLN A 28 -2.32 12.11 3.42
N LEU A 29 -2.64 11.05 2.68
CA LEU A 29 -1.68 10.00 2.37
C LEU A 29 -0.52 10.51 1.51
N ALA A 30 -0.82 11.37 0.53
CA ALA A 30 0.18 12.02 -0.32
C ALA A 30 1.17 12.85 0.51
N ASP A 31 0.65 13.64 1.46
CA ASP A 31 1.47 14.43 2.38
C ASP A 31 2.31 13.55 3.32
N MET A 32 1.70 12.53 3.94
CA MET A 32 2.39 11.59 4.84
C MET A 32 3.54 10.85 4.17
N MET A 33 3.34 10.44 2.92
CA MET A 33 4.31 9.68 2.14
C MET A 33 5.25 10.57 1.30
N ALA A 34 5.07 11.90 1.32
CA ALA A 34 5.77 12.86 0.46
C ALA A 34 5.72 12.49 -1.04
N ILE A 35 4.56 12.06 -1.54
CA ILE A 35 4.28 11.74 -2.94
C ILE A 35 3.08 12.52 -3.45
N SER A 36 2.80 12.45 -4.76
CA SER A 36 1.56 13.03 -5.32
C SER A 36 0.33 12.16 -5.06
N GLU A 37 -0.86 12.76 -5.01
CA GLU A 37 -2.14 12.02 -4.93
C GLU A 37 -2.28 10.99 -6.06
N LYS A 38 -1.83 11.33 -7.27
CA LYS A 38 -1.81 10.38 -8.39
C LYS A 38 -0.91 9.17 -8.14
N GLN A 39 0.17 9.32 -7.38
CA GLN A 39 0.99 8.18 -6.97
C GLN A 39 0.28 7.35 -5.90
N VAL A 40 -0.41 7.98 -4.94
CA VAL A 40 -1.26 7.26 -3.97
C VAL A 40 -2.29 6.40 -4.69
N GLU A 41 -2.98 6.95 -5.70
CA GLU A 41 -3.94 6.19 -6.51
C GLU A 41 -3.30 4.98 -7.20
N LYS A 42 -2.10 5.14 -7.79
CA LYS A 42 -1.38 4.02 -8.41
C LYS A 42 -1.03 2.93 -7.41
N VAL A 43 -0.60 3.32 -6.21
CA VAL A 43 -0.26 2.40 -5.12
C VAL A 43 -1.52 1.65 -4.67
N LEU A 44 -2.64 2.34 -4.43
CA LEU A 44 -3.94 1.73 -4.10
C LEU A 44 -4.43 0.76 -5.18
N ASN A 45 -4.16 1.07 -6.45
CA ASN A 45 -4.54 0.23 -7.59
C ASN A 45 -3.53 -0.90 -7.89
N MET A 46 -2.43 -1.01 -7.12
CA MET A 46 -1.33 -1.95 -7.39
C MET A 46 -0.77 -1.83 -8.81
N GLU A 47 -0.77 -0.61 -9.36
CA GLU A 47 -0.24 -0.27 -10.68
C GLU A 47 1.27 -0.11 -10.65
N ALA A 48 1.96 -1.26 -10.59
CA ALA A 48 3.42 -1.30 -10.57
C ALA A 48 4.01 -0.59 -11.80
N PRO A 49 5.07 0.21 -11.61
CA PRO A 49 5.67 0.94 -12.71
C PRO A 49 6.36 -0.04 -13.69
N SER A 50 6.27 0.27 -14.98
CA SER A 50 6.91 -0.57 -16.00
C SER A 50 8.43 -0.45 -15.92
N ARG A 51 9.10 -1.58 -15.67
CA ARG A 51 10.57 -1.65 -15.69
C ARG A 51 11.16 -1.27 -17.05
N LEU A 52 10.42 -1.48 -18.14
CA LEU A 52 10.81 -1.08 -19.50
C LEU A 52 10.82 0.45 -19.69
N LEU A 53 10.09 1.19 -18.84
CA LEU A 53 10.02 2.65 -18.86
C LEU A 53 10.90 3.28 -17.77
N GLY A 54 11.89 2.54 -17.25
CA GLY A 54 12.76 3.01 -16.17
C GLY A 54 12.07 3.10 -14.81
N GLY A 55 10.92 2.45 -14.65
CA GLY A 55 10.15 2.45 -13.40
C GLY A 55 10.87 1.73 -12.26
N ASP A 56 10.94 2.36 -11.09
CA ASP A 56 11.50 1.77 -9.88
C ASP A 56 10.46 0.90 -9.16
N LEU A 57 10.54 -0.41 -9.42
CA LEU A 57 9.69 -1.41 -8.76
C LEU A 57 9.99 -1.51 -7.25
N THR A 58 11.23 -1.30 -6.84
CA THR A 58 11.61 -1.39 -5.42
C THR A 58 10.93 -0.27 -4.65
N SER A 59 11.09 0.99 -5.08
CA SER A 59 10.40 2.13 -4.45
C SER A 59 8.88 1.94 -4.43
N PHE A 60 8.29 1.42 -5.52
CA PHE A 60 6.85 1.13 -5.55
C PHE A 60 6.45 0.09 -4.49
N ILE A 61 7.23 -0.96 -4.30
CA ILE A 61 6.97 -1.96 -3.26
C ILE A 61 7.03 -1.30 -1.88
N HIS A 62 8.04 -0.48 -1.59
CA HIS A 62 8.12 0.23 -0.31
C HIS A 62 6.89 1.13 -0.08
N GLN A 63 6.46 1.87 -1.11
CA GLN A 63 5.26 2.71 -1.04
C GLN A 63 3.99 1.93 -0.74
N VAL A 64 3.82 0.72 -1.29
CA VAL A 64 2.68 -0.16 -0.98
C VAL A 64 2.67 -0.55 0.49
N TRP A 65 3.83 -0.88 1.08
CA TRP A 65 3.95 -1.20 2.49
C TRP A 65 3.70 0.03 3.37
N ASP A 66 4.31 1.17 3.05
CA ASP A 66 4.12 2.41 3.81
C ASP A 66 2.65 2.84 3.81
N LEU A 67 1.97 2.75 2.66
CA LEU A 67 0.54 3.06 2.55
C LEU A 67 -0.32 2.13 3.40
N ARG A 68 -0.05 0.82 3.39
CA ARG A 68 -0.72 -0.15 4.27
C ARG A 68 -0.55 0.23 5.73
N ASP A 69 0.67 0.52 6.15
CA ASP A 69 0.99 0.74 7.56
C ASP A 69 0.35 2.04 8.06
N HIS A 70 0.40 3.12 7.27
CA HIS A 70 -0.32 4.36 7.57
C HIS A 70 -1.84 4.17 7.72
N MET A 71 -2.48 3.40 6.82
CA MET A 71 -3.91 3.12 6.93
C MET A 71 -4.22 2.26 8.16
N ASN A 72 -3.42 1.22 8.41
CA ASN A 72 -3.60 0.33 9.56
C ASN A 72 -3.46 1.10 10.88
N ASP A 73 -2.47 1.98 10.99
CA ASP A 73 -2.26 2.79 12.17
C ASP A 73 -3.41 3.76 12.41
N HIS A 74 -3.97 4.35 11.35
CA HIS A 74 -5.12 5.23 11.49
C HIS A 74 -6.40 4.46 11.86
N ILE A 75 -6.60 3.26 11.33
CA ILE A 75 -7.71 2.38 11.75
C ILE A 75 -7.59 2.04 13.24
N ARG A 76 -6.38 1.67 13.70
CA ARG A 76 -6.11 1.40 15.13
C ARG A 76 -6.31 2.64 16.00
N ALA A 77 -5.86 3.81 15.55
CA ALA A 77 -6.02 5.07 16.26
C ALA A 77 -7.50 5.46 16.44
N ASN A 78 -8.36 5.05 15.50
CA ASN A 78 -9.81 5.22 15.56
C ASN A 78 -10.51 4.16 16.45
N GLY A 79 -9.75 3.22 17.04
CA GLY A 79 -10.27 2.16 17.90
C GLY A 79 -10.73 0.89 17.16
N ASP A 80 -10.52 0.83 15.86
CA ASP A 80 -10.87 -0.33 15.03
C ASP A 80 -9.67 -1.28 14.85
N THR A 81 -9.95 -2.51 14.40
CA THR A 81 -8.91 -3.48 14.02
C THR A 81 -8.82 -3.58 12.50
N PRO A 82 -7.63 -3.36 11.88
CA PRO A 82 -7.43 -3.58 10.45
C PRO A 82 -7.70 -5.03 10.07
N ALA A 83 -8.33 -5.24 8.92
CA ALA A 83 -8.54 -6.59 8.41
C ALA A 83 -7.20 -7.23 7.99
N GLU A 84 -7.11 -8.55 8.06
CA GLU A 84 -5.92 -9.23 7.57
C GLU A 84 -5.84 -9.15 6.05
N TYR A 85 -4.64 -8.89 5.54
CA TYR A 85 -4.35 -8.97 4.12
C TYR A 85 -4.07 -10.42 3.71
N THR A 86 -4.58 -10.84 2.57
CA THR A 86 -4.34 -12.20 2.05
C THR A 86 -2.85 -12.40 1.71
N TYR A 87 -2.21 -11.37 1.14
CA TYR A 87 -0.85 -11.48 0.60
C TYR A 87 0.19 -10.54 1.24
N MET A 88 -0.23 -9.52 1.99
CA MET A 88 0.64 -8.59 2.73
C MET A 88 0.62 -8.92 4.23
N LYS A 89 1.18 -10.08 4.58
CA LYS A 89 1.20 -10.59 5.96
C LYS A 89 2.45 -10.14 6.72
N GLY A 90 2.36 -10.11 8.04
CA GLY A 90 3.49 -9.73 8.91
C GLY A 90 3.83 -8.24 8.86
N GLU A 91 5.00 -7.93 9.39
CA GLU A 91 5.54 -6.57 9.46
C GLU A 91 6.55 -6.31 8.34
N LYS A 92 6.76 -5.04 7.99
CA LYS A 92 7.69 -4.64 6.93
C LYS A 92 9.11 -5.16 7.20
N GLU A 93 9.52 -5.16 8.46
CA GLU A 93 10.85 -5.58 8.95
C GLU A 93 11.13 -7.08 8.78
N ASP A 94 10.07 -7.88 8.62
CA ASP A 94 10.17 -9.33 8.39
C ASP A 94 10.72 -9.65 6.99
N TYR A 95 10.70 -8.68 6.08
CA TYR A 95 11.13 -8.84 4.70
C TYR A 95 12.49 -8.21 4.45
N TRP A 96 13.51 -9.04 4.20
CA TRP A 96 14.89 -8.60 3.94
C TRP A 96 15.02 -7.60 2.77
N PHE A 97 14.10 -7.63 1.80
CA PHE A 97 14.10 -6.75 0.63
C PHE A 97 13.37 -5.42 0.86
N LEU A 98 12.81 -5.21 2.06
CA LEU A 98 12.23 -3.95 2.52
C LEU A 98 13.15 -3.20 3.49
N ARG A 99 14.34 -3.74 3.77
CA ARG A 99 15.39 -3.13 4.59
C ARG A 99 16.25 -2.16 3.81
#